data_AF-A0AAW1REE1-F1
#
_entry.id   AF-A0AAW1REE1-F1
#
_cell.length_a   1.000
_cell.length_b   1.000
_cell.length_c   1.000
_cell.angle_alpha   90.00
_cell.angle_beta   90.00
_cell.angle_gamma   90.00
#
_symmetry.space_group_name_H-M   'P 1'
#
loop_
_entity.id
_entity.type
_entity.pdbx_description
1 polymer ?
#
loop_
_entity_poly.entity_id
_entity_poly.type
_entity_poly.pdbx_seq_one_letter_code
_entity_poly.pdbx_strand_id
1 'polypeptide(L)'
;AGLSELYESVVDKFPIAFLEDPFGEEDWNAFVSFTARVNIEVVGDDLLCTNPEIISAAIKDKAVNSLLLKPNQIGTLTEAIEAVRLAKSAGWAVMASHRSGETTDDFIAEMSVGLATGRLKSGATCRGERLAKYNQLLRIEEELGSANTPPTVCASGAGAMRPARGVISHGTMRESCMWGGPPTRG
;
A
#
# COMPACT_ATOMS: atom_id res chain seq x y z
N ALA A 1 -16.80 -26.54 6.49
CA ALA A 1 -16.04 -25.55 5.70
C ALA A 1 -14.85 -25.14 6.55
N GLY A 2 -13.64 -25.22 5.99
CA GLY A 2 -12.43 -24.69 6.59
C GLY A 2 -12.37 -23.16 6.48
N LEU A 3 -11.33 -22.58 7.07
CA LEU A 3 -11.18 -21.12 7.17
C LEU A 3 -10.99 -20.46 5.81
N SER A 4 -10.27 -21.10 4.88
CA SER A 4 -10.09 -20.58 3.51
C SER A 4 -11.42 -20.43 2.76
N GLU A 5 -12.30 -21.44 2.80
CA GLU A 5 -13.60 -21.36 2.11
C GLU A 5 -14.50 -20.28 2.71
N LEU A 6 -14.40 -20.03 4.03
CA LEU A 6 -15.09 -18.91 4.66
C LEU A 6 -14.61 -17.58 4.07
N TYR A 7 -13.30 -17.34 4.01
CA TYR A 7 -12.76 -16.10 3.46
C TYR A 7 -13.08 -15.93 1.98
N GLU A 8 -12.98 -16.99 1.17
CA GLU A 8 -13.41 -16.98 -0.23
C GLU A 8 -14.87 -16.51 -0.35
N SER A 9 -15.78 -17.07 0.46
CA SER A 9 -17.19 -16.66 0.44
C SER A 9 -17.41 -15.20 0.85
N VAL A 10 -16.56 -14.66 1.73
CA VAL A 10 -16.61 -13.24 2.15
C VAL A 10 -16.10 -12.34 1.02
N VAL A 11 -15.00 -12.72 0.38
CA VAL A 11 -14.42 -11.99 -0.77
C VAL A 11 -15.36 -11.99 -1.97
N ASP A 12 -16.10 -13.08 -2.21
CA ASP A 12 -17.08 -13.14 -3.29
C ASP A 12 -18.34 -12.30 -3.00
N LYS A 13 -18.70 -12.16 -1.72
CA LYS A 13 -19.93 -11.48 -1.29
C LYS A 13 -19.77 -9.98 -1.10
N PHE A 14 -18.56 -9.52 -0.75
CA PHE A 14 -18.29 -8.14 -0.40
C PHE A 14 -17.10 -7.60 -1.22
N PRO A 15 -17.02 -6.28 -1.48
CA PRO A 15 -15.92 -5.69 -2.24
C PRO A 15 -14.64 -5.59 -1.38
N ILE A 16 -14.13 -6.73 -0.93
CA ILE A 16 -12.90 -6.82 -0.15
C ILE A 16 -11.71 -6.57 -1.09
N ALA A 17 -10.93 -5.52 -0.83
CA ALA A 17 -9.76 -5.19 -1.64
C ALA A 17 -8.50 -5.95 -1.19
N PHE A 18 -8.36 -6.19 0.12
CA PHE A 18 -7.23 -6.88 0.71
C PHE A 18 -7.62 -7.62 1.99
N LEU A 19 -6.84 -8.64 2.34
CA LEU A 19 -6.93 -9.41 3.57
C LEU A 19 -5.53 -9.54 4.18
N GLU A 20 -5.38 -9.14 5.43
CA GLU A 20 -4.13 -9.17 6.19
C GLU A 20 -4.13 -10.41 7.11
N ASP A 21 -3.02 -11.15 7.12
CA ASP A 21 -2.78 -12.35 7.93
C ASP A 21 -4.00 -13.29 8.09
N PRO A 22 -4.51 -13.88 6.99
CA PRO A 22 -5.64 -14.81 7.05
C PRO A 22 -5.41 -16.05 7.91
N PHE A 23 -4.15 -16.49 8.05
CA PHE A 23 -3.76 -17.72 8.76
C PHE A 23 -2.67 -17.42 9.79
N GLY A 24 -2.31 -18.43 10.59
CA GLY A 24 -1.21 -18.32 11.54
C GLY A 24 0.13 -18.12 10.82
N GLU A 25 1.05 -17.40 11.48
CA GLU A 25 2.38 -17.01 10.95
C GLU A 25 3.24 -18.18 10.45
N GLU A 26 3.03 -19.39 10.98
CA GLU A 26 3.77 -20.60 10.58
C GLU A 26 3.06 -21.44 9.48
N ASP A 27 1.83 -21.09 9.08
CA ASP A 27 1.02 -21.89 8.15
C ASP A 27 1.23 -21.49 6.67
N TRP A 28 2.47 -21.62 6.21
CA TRP A 28 2.89 -21.28 4.85
C TRP A 28 2.04 -21.97 3.77
N ASN A 29 1.66 -23.23 3.99
CA ASN A 29 0.87 -23.99 3.02
C ASN A 29 -0.54 -23.41 2.86
N ALA A 30 -1.17 -22.96 3.94
CA ALA A 30 -2.47 -22.30 3.87
C ALA A 30 -2.38 -20.98 3.10
N PHE A 31 -1.36 -20.16 3.36
CA PHE A 31 -1.09 -18.93 2.63
C PHE A 31 -0.93 -19.17 1.11
N VAL A 32 -0.02 -20.06 0.71
CA VAL A 32 0.23 -20.38 -0.71
C VAL A 32 -1.05 -20.88 -1.40
N SER A 33 -1.76 -21.81 -0.75
CA SER A 33 -3.01 -22.37 -1.29
C SER A 33 -4.11 -21.32 -1.43
N PHE A 34 -4.25 -20.41 -0.47
CA PHE A 34 -5.27 -19.37 -0.48
C PHE A 34 -4.95 -18.26 -1.50
N THR A 35 -3.71 -17.76 -1.51
CA THR A 35 -3.26 -16.72 -2.45
C THR A 35 -3.39 -17.16 -3.90
N ALA A 36 -3.26 -18.47 -4.19
CA ALA A 36 -3.50 -19.01 -5.52
C ALA A 36 -4.98 -19.04 -5.95
N ARG A 37 -5.92 -18.96 -5.00
CA ARG A 37 -7.37 -19.08 -5.24
C ARG A 37 -8.09 -17.73 -5.32
N VAL A 38 -7.56 -16.68 -4.70
CA VAL A 38 -8.22 -15.36 -4.62
C VAL A 38 -7.55 -14.32 -5.52
N ASN A 39 -8.34 -13.36 -6.00
CA ASN A 39 -7.86 -12.23 -6.82
C ASN A 39 -7.96 -10.91 -6.04
N ILE A 40 -7.46 -10.92 -4.82
CA ILE A 40 -7.34 -9.76 -3.94
C ILE A 40 -5.90 -9.66 -3.42
N GLU A 41 -5.59 -8.57 -2.72
CA GLU A 41 -4.32 -8.51 -2.02
C GLU A 41 -4.35 -9.36 -0.74
N VAL A 42 -3.45 -10.33 -0.67
CA VAL A 42 -3.13 -11.04 0.56
C VAL A 42 -1.90 -10.38 1.14
N VAL A 43 -2.08 -9.67 2.25
CA VAL A 43 -1.06 -8.87 2.91
C VAL A 43 -0.41 -9.70 4.00
N GLY A 44 0.91 -9.87 3.92
CA GLY A 44 1.69 -10.47 4.99
C GLY A 44 2.18 -9.41 5.98
N ASP A 45 1.87 -9.59 7.26
CA ASP A 45 2.36 -8.78 8.39
C ASP A 45 3.19 -9.63 9.35
N ASP A 46 2.56 -10.44 10.20
CA ASP A 46 3.24 -11.31 11.14
C ASP A 46 4.04 -12.40 10.40
N LEU A 47 3.49 -12.94 9.29
CA LEU A 47 4.20 -13.88 8.42
C LEU A 47 5.55 -13.34 7.93
N LEU A 48 5.63 -12.04 7.63
CA LEU A 48 6.81 -11.44 6.99
C LEU A 48 7.72 -10.70 7.97
N CYS A 49 7.15 -10.16 9.05
CA CYS A 49 7.84 -9.34 10.06
C CYS A 49 8.74 -8.23 9.47
N THR A 50 8.40 -7.70 8.29
CA THR A 50 9.24 -6.75 7.53
C THR A 50 10.69 -7.27 7.29
N ASN A 51 10.92 -8.58 7.33
CA ASN A 51 12.24 -9.18 7.20
C ASN A 51 12.57 -9.53 5.73
N PRO A 52 13.63 -8.95 5.12
CA PRO A 52 14.02 -9.21 3.74
C PRO A 52 14.24 -10.70 3.39
N GLU A 53 14.76 -11.51 4.32
CA GLU A 53 15.00 -12.93 4.09
C GLU A 53 13.68 -13.71 4.00
N ILE A 54 12.75 -13.43 4.92
CA ILE A 54 11.42 -14.04 4.94
C ILE A 54 10.59 -13.59 3.73
N ILE A 55 10.65 -12.30 3.38
CA ILE A 55 10.03 -11.75 2.17
C ILE A 55 10.53 -12.48 0.92
N SER A 56 11.84 -12.71 0.81
CA SER A 56 12.42 -13.43 -0.33
C SER A 56 11.91 -14.87 -0.42
N ALA A 57 11.75 -15.56 0.71
CA ALA A 57 11.14 -16.89 0.75
C ALA A 57 9.65 -16.86 0.36
N ALA A 58 8.88 -15.92 0.89
CA ALA A 58 7.46 -15.75 0.59
C ALA A 58 7.19 -15.41 -0.89
N ILE A 59 8.07 -14.63 -1.52
CA ILE A 59 8.05 -14.36 -2.97
C ILE A 59 8.24 -15.66 -3.76
N LYS A 60 9.24 -16.46 -3.39
CA LYS A 60 9.55 -17.72 -4.07
C LYS A 60 8.38 -18.70 -4.00
N ASP A 61 7.79 -18.83 -2.82
CA ASP A 61 6.71 -19.78 -2.57
C ASP A 61 5.33 -19.25 -3.00
N LYS A 62 5.25 -17.95 -3.34
CA LYS A 62 4.00 -17.23 -3.67
C LYS A 62 2.99 -17.28 -2.52
N ALA A 63 3.48 -17.14 -1.29
CA ALA A 63 2.66 -17.22 -0.09
C ALA A 63 1.68 -16.04 0.02
N VAL A 64 2.12 -14.83 -0.35
CA VAL A 64 1.35 -13.59 -0.33
C VAL A 64 1.67 -12.75 -1.57
N ASN A 65 0.99 -11.62 -1.76
CA ASN A 65 1.22 -10.71 -2.88
C ASN A 65 1.30 -9.22 -2.47
N SER A 66 1.35 -8.95 -1.16
CA SER A 66 1.43 -7.61 -0.59
C SER A 66 2.19 -7.63 0.74
N LEU A 67 2.95 -6.58 1.02
CA LEU A 67 3.75 -6.40 2.23
C LEU A 67 3.12 -5.34 3.15
N LEU A 68 2.89 -5.68 4.42
CA LEU A 68 2.68 -4.68 5.46
C LEU A 68 4.04 -4.23 6.03
N LEU A 69 4.42 -2.99 5.75
CA LEU A 69 5.71 -2.43 6.15
C LEU A 69 5.61 -1.78 7.52
N LYS A 70 6.31 -2.35 8.52
CA LYS A 70 6.48 -1.78 9.86
C LYS A 70 7.98 -1.61 10.16
N PRO A 71 8.54 -0.39 10.03
CA PRO A 71 9.98 -0.18 10.10
C PRO A 71 10.59 -0.59 11.45
N ASN A 72 9.80 -0.56 12.52
CA ASN A 72 10.26 -0.97 13.85
C ASN A 72 10.29 -2.49 14.09
N GLN A 73 9.78 -3.31 13.16
CA GLN A 73 9.97 -4.77 13.22
C GLN A 73 11.38 -5.17 12.77
N ILE A 74 11.92 -4.50 11.75
CA ILE A 74 13.25 -4.81 11.20
C ILE A 74 14.38 -4.04 11.87
N GLY A 75 14.09 -2.83 12.38
CA GLY A 75 14.97 -2.09 13.28
C GLY A 75 15.71 -0.92 12.63
N THR A 76 16.06 -1.00 11.33
CA THR A 76 16.70 0.12 10.62
C THR A 76 15.92 0.57 9.39
N LEU A 77 16.07 1.85 9.03
CA LEU A 77 15.48 2.40 7.82
C LEU A 77 16.05 1.75 6.55
N THR A 78 17.35 1.44 6.53
CA THR A 78 17.99 0.80 5.38
C THR A 78 17.37 -0.56 5.09
N GLU A 79 17.13 -1.37 6.12
CA GLU A 79 16.50 -2.68 5.95
C GLU A 79 15.02 -2.56 5.58
N ALA A 80 14.31 -1.57 6.12
CA ALA A 80 12.93 -1.28 5.70
C ALA A 80 12.86 -0.91 4.21
N ILE A 81 13.80 -0.10 3.71
CA ILE A 81 13.91 0.25 2.29
C ILE A 81 14.19 -1.00 1.44
N GLU A 82 15.08 -1.89 1.91
CA GLU A 82 15.38 -3.12 1.20
C GLU A 82 14.15 -4.06 1.13
N ALA A 83 13.39 -4.18 2.23
CA ALA A 83 12.13 -4.93 2.24
C ALA A 83 11.13 -4.39 1.21
N VAL A 84 10.97 -3.06 1.12
CA VAL A 84 10.13 -2.42 0.09
C VAL A 84 10.65 -2.69 -1.32
N ARG A 85 11.97 -2.60 -1.52
CA ARG A 85 12.60 -2.83 -2.84
C ARG A 85 12.35 -4.26 -3.31
N LEU A 86 12.51 -5.24 -2.43
CA LEU A 86 12.24 -6.65 -2.72
C LEU A 86 10.78 -6.88 -3.09
N ALA A 87 9.84 -6.42 -2.25
CA ALA A 87 8.41 -6.54 -2.51
C ALA A 87 8.03 -5.92 -3.86
N LYS A 88 8.45 -4.69 -4.13
CA LYS A 88 8.18 -4.01 -5.40
C LYS A 88 8.80 -4.73 -6.61
N SER A 89 10.00 -5.28 -6.46
CA SER A 89 10.66 -6.03 -7.55
C SER A 89 9.90 -7.31 -7.93
N ALA A 90 9.16 -7.89 -6.98
CA ALA A 90 8.27 -9.03 -7.20
C ALA A 90 6.86 -8.62 -7.67
N GLY A 91 6.62 -7.32 -7.91
CA GLY A 91 5.32 -6.79 -8.30
C GLY A 91 4.30 -6.75 -7.17
N TRP A 92 4.73 -6.87 -5.91
CA TRP A 92 3.85 -6.79 -4.76
C TRP A 92 3.43 -5.36 -4.46
N ALA A 93 2.21 -5.22 -3.93
CA ALA A 93 1.80 -3.98 -3.26
C ALA A 93 2.55 -3.82 -1.93
N VAL A 94 2.67 -2.58 -1.47
CA VAL A 94 3.30 -2.26 -0.18
C VAL A 94 2.38 -1.32 0.57
N MET A 95 2.08 -1.64 1.82
CA MET A 95 1.29 -0.80 2.71
C MET A 95 2.12 -0.43 3.92
N ALA A 96 2.46 0.86 4.04
CA ALA A 96 3.08 1.36 5.27
C ALA A 96 2.07 1.26 6.41
N SER A 97 2.51 0.84 7.59
CA SER A 97 1.64 0.61 8.74
C SER A 97 2.15 1.27 10.01
N HIS A 98 1.21 1.73 10.82
CA HIS A 98 1.45 2.12 12.19
C HIS A 98 1.73 0.91 13.10
N ARG A 99 1.93 1.20 14.39
CA ARG A 99 1.80 0.22 15.49
C ARG A 99 0.59 0.53 16.38
N SER A 100 0.17 -0.47 17.16
CA SER A 100 -0.92 -0.32 18.12
C SER A 100 -0.57 0.70 19.22
N GLY A 101 0.66 0.68 19.73
CA GLY A 101 1.25 1.76 20.53
C GLY A 101 2.01 2.71 19.61
N GLU A 102 1.54 3.95 19.49
CA GLU A 102 2.02 4.92 18.50
C GLU A 102 2.23 6.29 19.14
N THR A 103 3.12 7.09 18.55
CA THR A 103 3.45 8.44 19.04
C THR A 103 2.92 9.52 18.08
N THR A 104 3.09 10.79 18.39
CA THR A 104 2.76 11.89 17.47
C THR A 104 3.79 12.09 16.36
N ASP A 105 4.87 11.30 16.35
CA ASP A 105 5.84 11.29 15.25
C ASP A 105 5.15 10.86 13.95
N ASP A 106 5.32 11.60 12.87
CA ASP A 106 4.66 11.39 11.58
C ASP A 106 5.58 10.79 10.51
N PHE A 107 6.73 10.22 10.92
CA PHE A 107 7.74 9.65 10.03
C PHE A 107 7.17 8.66 9.01
N ILE A 108 6.23 7.80 9.41
CA ILE A 108 5.66 6.80 8.50
C ILE A 108 4.83 7.42 7.37
N ALA A 109 4.33 8.65 7.52
CA ALA A 109 3.66 9.39 6.45
C ALA A 109 4.68 9.80 5.37
N GLU A 110 5.77 10.47 5.78
CA GLU A 110 6.91 10.82 4.91
C GLU A 110 7.49 9.58 4.23
N MET A 111 7.74 8.52 4.99
CA MET A 111 8.25 7.25 4.48
C MET A 111 7.31 6.65 3.43
N SER A 112 5.99 6.70 3.63
CA SER A 112 5.02 6.16 2.66
C SER A 112 5.08 6.90 1.32
N VAL A 113 5.28 8.22 1.35
CA VAL A 113 5.40 9.06 0.14
C VAL A 113 6.78 8.86 -0.50
N GLY A 114 7.86 8.98 0.27
CA GLY A 114 9.24 8.85 -0.22
C GLY A 114 9.55 7.47 -0.80
N LEU A 115 8.99 6.41 -0.22
CA LEU A 115 9.08 5.05 -0.75
C LEU A 115 8.00 4.74 -1.79
N ALA A 116 7.10 5.67 -2.09
CA ALA A 116 5.98 5.53 -3.01
C ALA A 116 5.20 4.22 -2.78
N THR A 117 4.83 3.93 -1.52
CA THR A 117 4.09 2.70 -1.18
C THR A 117 2.67 2.74 -1.76
N GLY A 118 2.10 3.94 -1.90
CA GLY A 118 0.75 4.16 -2.42
C GLY A 118 -0.37 3.83 -1.43
N ARG A 119 -0.04 3.25 -0.27
CA ARG A 119 -0.98 2.88 0.80
C ARG A 119 -0.37 3.12 2.17
N LEU A 120 -1.19 3.62 3.08
CA LEU A 120 -0.88 3.83 4.49
C LEU A 120 -2.05 3.37 5.37
N LYS A 121 -1.77 2.47 6.32
CA LYS A 121 -2.69 2.06 7.39
C LYS A 121 -2.23 2.72 8.69
N SER A 122 -2.82 3.87 9.03
CA SER A 122 -2.48 4.61 10.25
C SER A 122 -3.64 4.73 11.24
N GLY A 123 -4.56 3.75 11.25
CA GLY A 123 -5.66 3.67 12.22
C GLY A 123 -6.85 4.55 11.84
N ALA A 124 -7.86 4.59 12.72
CA ALA A 124 -9.02 5.43 12.49
C ALA A 124 -8.65 6.92 12.47
N THR A 125 -9.49 7.75 11.85
CA THR A 125 -9.38 9.22 11.84
C THR A 125 -9.79 9.82 13.18
N CYS A 126 -9.21 9.31 14.26
CA CYS A 126 -9.40 9.75 15.63
C CYS A 126 -8.11 9.49 16.41
N ARG A 127 -7.95 10.19 17.56
CA ARG A 127 -6.75 10.17 18.41
C ARG A 127 -5.54 10.87 17.76
N GLY A 128 -4.83 11.67 18.55
CA GLY A 128 -3.81 12.61 18.04
C GLY A 128 -2.64 11.93 17.35
N GLU A 129 -2.20 10.78 17.84
CA GLU A 129 -1.09 10.00 17.29
C GLU A 129 -1.39 9.41 15.90
N ARG A 130 -2.68 9.26 15.56
CA ARG A 130 -3.13 8.79 14.24
C ARG A 130 -3.30 9.97 13.29
N LEU A 131 -3.99 11.01 13.76
CA LEU A 131 -4.22 12.25 13.02
C LEU A 131 -2.92 12.93 12.61
N ALA A 132 -1.85 12.83 13.41
CA ALA A 132 -0.53 13.38 13.06
C ALA A 132 -0.06 12.93 11.67
N LYS A 133 -0.16 11.64 11.35
CA LYS A 133 0.26 11.08 10.06
C LYS A 133 -0.64 11.53 8.92
N TYR A 134 -1.95 11.52 9.11
CA TYR A 134 -2.90 11.96 8.08
C TYR A 134 -2.74 13.46 7.78
N ASN A 135 -2.57 14.28 8.82
CA ASN A 135 -2.30 15.70 8.65
C ASN A 135 -0.97 15.95 7.94
N GLN A 136 0.06 15.12 8.22
CA GLN A 136 1.32 15.23 7.50
C GLN A 136 1.18 14.89 6.03
N LEU A 137 0.40 13.86 5.66
CA LEU A 137 0.10 13.58 4.25
C LEU A 137 -0.56 14.77 3.54
N LEU A 138 -1.50 15.48 4.20
CA LEU A 138 -2.11 16.69 3.64
C LEU A 138 -1.09 17.80 3.43
N ARG A 139 -0.16 18.01 4.37
CA ARG A 139 0.92 19.00 4.22
C ARG A 139 1.85 18.65 3.07
N ILE A 140 2.24 17.37 2.94
CA ILE A 140 3.08 16.89 1.83
C ILE A 140 2.35 17.10 0.49
N GLU A 141 1.04 16.82 0.43
CA GLU A 141 0.22 17.06 -0.77
C GLU A 141 0.18 18.55 -1.13
N GLU A 142 -0.02 19.45 -0.17
CA GLU A 142 0.03 20.90 -0.37
C GLU A 142 1.41 21.37 -0.89
N GLU A 143 2.50 20.84 -0.33
CA GLU A 143 3.87 21.14 -0.74
C GLU A 143 4.15 20.68 -2.18
N LEU A 144 3.80 19.43 -2.53
CA LEU A 144 3.98 18.89 -3.88
C LEU A 144 3.01 19.52 -4.90
N GLY A 145 1.82 19.93 -4.47
CA GLY A 145 0.85 20.64 -5.29
C GLY A 145 1.30 22.05 -5.63
N SER A 146 1.88 22.78 -4.67
CA SER A 146 2.46 24.11 -4.90
C SER A 146 3.74 24.07 -5.73
N ALA A 147 4.53 22.98 -5.62
CA ALA A 147 5.68 22.72 -6.50
C ALA A 147 5.28 22.45 -7.96
N ASN A 148 4.01 22.12 -8.24
CA ASN A 148 3.45 21.91 -9.58
C ASN A 148 2.75 23.15 -10.16
N THR A 149 3.05 24.36 -9.69
CA THR A 149 2.51 25.59 -10.28
C THR A 149 3.14 25.83 -11.67
N PRO A 150 2.40 25.76 -12.80
CA PRO A 150 2.90 26.30 -14.05
C PRO A 150 3.11 27.81 -13.89
N PRO A 151 4.16 28.41 -14.48
CA PRO A 151 4.37 29.84 -14.38
C PRO A 151 3.15 30.56 -14.94
N THR A 152 2.70 31.57 -14.20
CA THR A 152 1.79 32.66 -14.59
C THR A 152 1.11 32.52 -15.95
N VAL A 153 -0.21 32.35 -15.93
CA VAL A 153 -1.06 32.48 -17.12
C VAL A 153 -1.02 33.93 -17.61
N CYS A 154 -0.02 34.27 -18.44
CA CYS A 154 -0.14 35.34 -19.41
C CYS A 154 -0.76 34.71 -20.66
N ALA A 155 -2.01 35.05 -20.94
CA ALA A 155 -2.74 34.63 -22.11
C ALA A 155 -2.04 35.12 -23.40
N SER A 156 -1.58 34.19 -24.25
CA SER A 156 -1.66 34.31 -25.71
C SER A 156 -1.11 33.06 -26.41
N GLY A 157 -1.96 32.41 -27.20
CA GLY A 157 -1.59 31.91 -28.53
C GLY A 157 -0.74 30.64 -28.68
N ALA A 158 -1.38 29.62 -29.25
CA ALA A 158 -0.82 28.63 -30.19
C ALA A 158 0.24 27.60 -29.72
N GLY A 159 -0.23 26.36 -29.55
CA GLY A 159 0.36 25.15 -30.14
C GLY A 159 1.72 24.64 -29.64
N ALA A 160 1.72 23.59 -28.82
CA ALA A 160 2.79 22.59 -28.81
C ALA A 160 2.37 21.27 -28.11
N MET A 161 2.59 20.16 -28.84
CA MET A 161 3.01 18.82 -28.41
C MET A 161 2.58 18.28 -27.01
N ARG A 162 1.78 17.21 -27.01
CA ARG A 162 1.52 16.37 -25.82
C ARG A 162 2.75 15.53 -25.45
N PRO A 163 3.21 15.49 -24.18
CA PRO A 163 4.10 14.44 -23.72
C PRO A 163 3.30 13.19 -23.35
N ALA A 164 3.97 12.04 -23.44
CA ALA A 164 3.42 10.72 -23.21
C ALA A 164 2.99 10.50 -21.75
N ARG A 165 2.03 9.57 -21.60
CA ARG A 165 1.35 9.11 -20.38
C ARG A 165 2.21 9.07 -19.12
N GLY A 166 1.62 9.52 -18.02
CA GLY A 166 2.09 9.27 -16.66
C GLY A 166 2.14 10.50 -15.75
N VAL A 167 1.19 11.43 -15.87
CA VAL A 167 1.08 12.58 -14.95
C VAL A 167 -0.36 12.64 -14.47
N ILE A 168 -0.54 12.65 -13.15
CA ILE A 168 -1.83 12.89 -12.49
C ILE A 168 -2.25 14.32 -12.85
N SER A 169 -3.05 14.45 -13.92
CA SER A 169 -3.63 15.72 -14.32
C SER A 169 -4.92 15.95 -13.53
N HIS A 170 -5.00 17.11 -12.87
CA HIS A 170 -6.21 17.62 -12.25
C HIS A 170 -7.40 17.55 -13.21
N GLY A 171 -8.35 16.67 -12.90
CA GLY A 171 -9.57 16.47 -13.66
C GLY A 171 -10.33 15.27 -13.11
N THR A 172 -11.32 15.55 -12.25
CA THR A 172 -12.22 14.58 -11.60
C THR A 172 -11.52 13.55 -10.73
N MET A 173 -11.46 13.80 -9.42
CA MET A 173 -11.64 12.73 -8.44
C MET A 173 -13.02 12.10 -8.72
N ARG A 174 -13.05 11.05 -9.55
CA ARG A 174 -14.10 10.05 -9.46
C ARG A 174 -13.54 8.91 -8.62
N GLU A 175 -14.40 8.36 -7.78
CA GLU A 175 -14.22 7.41 -6.68
C GLU A 175 -13.43 6.12 -6.98
N SER A 176 -12.78 5.98 -8.14
CA SER A 176 -12.13 4.75 -8.60
C SER A 176 -10.76 4.48 -7.96
N CYS A 177 -10.15 5.42 -7.25
CA CYS A 177 -8.81 5.24 -6.67
C CYS A 177 -8.79 4.75 -5.22
N MET A 178 -9.93 4.68 -4.53
CA MET A 178 -9.97 4.17 -3.14
C MET A 178 -10.46 2.73 -3.01
N TRP A 179 -11.12 2.17 -4.03
CA TRP A 179 -11.70 0.81 -4.00
C TRP A 179 -11.66 0.14 -5.37
N GLY A 180 -10.47 0.00 -5.97
CA GLY A 180 -10.30 -0.73 -7.22
C GLY A 180 -10.51 -2.23 -7.02
N GLY A 181 -11.76 -2.69 -7.15
CA GLY A 181 -12.07 -4.12 -7.29
C GLY A 181 -11.48 -4.71 -8.58
N PRO A 182 -11.32 -6.04 -8.67
CA PRO A 182 -10.66 -6.67 -9.81
C PRO A 182 -11.45 -6.48 -11.12
N PRO A 183 -10.76 -6.45 -12.27
CA PRO A 183 -11.40 -6.25 -13.56
C PRO A 183 -12.37 -7.40 -13.86
N THR A 184 -13.64 -7.06 -14.13
CA THR A 184 -14.60 -8.00 -14.70
C THR A 184 -14.18 -8.36 -16.12
N ARG A 185 -14.06 -9.66 -16.39
CA ARG A 185 -13.71 -10.17 -17.73
C ARG A 185 -14.86 -9.90 -18.71
N GLY A 186 -14.52 -9.26 -19.83
CA GLY A 186 -15.21 -9.44 -21.12
C GLY A 186 -14.55 -10.52 -21.94
#